data_AF-A0A1M6B0V1-F1
#
_entry.id   AF-A0A1M6B0V1-F1
#
_cell.length_a   1.000
_cell.length_b   1.000
_cell.length_c   1.000
_cell.angle_alpha   90.00
_cell.angle_beta   90.00
_cell.angle_gamma   90.00
#
_symmetry.space_group_name_H-M   'P 1'
#
loop_
_entity.id
_entity.type
_entity.pdbx_description
1 polymer ?
#
loop_
_entity_poly.entity_id
_entity_poly.type
_entity_poly.pdbx_seq_one_letter_code
_entity_poly.pdbx_strand_id
1 'polypeptide(L)'
;MVSPFFLKMNLASDIHELPPILEINLVLTIIFFVFTLLLISLILYLRVHKNIANRRREELDLLLIDFINNYLFNEEFDNSKEIKAFKKKHLKTNFDKRVAVSQILVFAENLKGETSSVIQEVFLGLGLYDFLISDLKKKAWFKKAKALFVFYQLNIKIPMSLVEPAINSNRNELRQQAFLYLLHNSTENPLGFLGKLITPLTLWEQIYIENALKGYPGETPDFSRWIYHEFSSVAIFCMKMMADYNQFEHIPILLKFLNHEKPEIRQQAILSLRQMEISEILQILIENFPKENTLLKQEILKTIGKMGLEKHLQAIAPYINKENGILTVEHQRLARYFNPKTSITENNIFTNNVQRGHS
;
A
#
# COMPACT_ATOMS: atom_id res chain seq x y z
N MET A 1 48.81 75.10 -6.24
CA MET A 1 47.50 75.19 -5.56
C MET A 1 46.61 74.08 -6.13
N VAL A 2 46.60 72.92 -5.50
CA VAL A 2 45.69 71.80 -5.83
C VAL A 2 44.91 71.52 -4.56
N SER A 3 43.62 71.87 -4.57
CA SER A 3 42.69 71.59 -3.47
C SER A 3 42.33 70.10 -3.49
N PRO A 4 42.45 69.37 -2.37
CA PRO A 4 42.10 67.96 -2.29
C PRO A 4 40.60 67.82 -1.96
N PHE A 5 39.76 67.63 -2.98
CA PHE A 5 38.34 67.27 -2.84
C PHE A 5 38.16 65.75 -2.68
N PHE A 6 38.92 65.13 -1.77
CA PHE A 6 38.68 63.75 -1.34
C PHE A 6 38.70 63.71 0.18
N LEU A 7 37.62 64.24 0.77
CA LEU A 7 37.36 64.08 2.19
C LEU A 7 36.77 62.68 2.43
N LYS A 8 37.47 61.93 3.29
CA LYS A 8 37.09 60.65 3.88
C LYS A 8 35.59 60.56 4.19
N MET A 9 34.86 59.78 3.41
CA MET A 9 33.51 59.35 3.76
C MET A 9 33.62 58.29 4.87
N ASN A 10 33.53 58.73 6.11
CA ASN A 10 33.59 57.86 7.28
C ASN A 10 32.17 57.32 7.51
N LEU A 11 31.83 56.23 6.81
CA LEU A 11 30.48 55.62 6.79
C LEU A 11 29.84 55.43 8.18
N ALA A 12 30.63 55.31 9.25
CA ALA A 12 30.13 55.13 10.61
C ALA A 12 29.68 56.44 11.31
N SER A 13 30.23 57.61 10.96
CA SER A 13 29.85 58.88 11.61
C SER A 13 28.58 59.50 11.02
N ASP A 14 28.34 59.31 9.73
CA ASP A 14 27.19 59.90 9.03
C ASP A 14 25.87 59.14 9.25
N ILE A 15 25.93 57.90 9.74
CA ILE A 15 24.74 57.11 10.07
C ILE A 15 24.02 57.65 11.32
N HIS A 16 24.76 58.33 12.21
CA HIS A 16 24.24 58.78 13.50
C HIS A 16 23.46 60.12 13.46
N GLU A 17 23.52 60.85 12.34
CA GLU A 17 22.76 62.10 12.10
C GLU A 17 21.46 61.87 11.30
N LEU A 18 21.15 60.62 10.94
CA LEU A 18 19.96 60.26 10.18
C LEU A 18 18.72 60.16 11.07
N PRO A 19 17.50 60.44 10.55
CA PRO A 19 16.27 60.18 11.28
C PRO A 19 16.21 58.69 11.71
N PRO A 20 15.74 58.36 12.92
CA PRO A 20 15.80 57.00 13.47
C PRO A 20 15.08 55.95 12.61
N ILE A 21 14.09 56.37 11.83
CA ILE A 21 13.38 55.52 10.86
C ILE A 21 14.33 55.05 9.74
N LEU A 22 15.24 55.92 9.28
CA LEU A 22 16.18 55.60 8.21
C LEU A 22 17.28 54.65 8.70
N GLU A 23 17.74 54.81 9.93
CA GLU A 23 18.72 53.91 10.57
C GLU A 23 18.16 52.48 10.68
N ILE A 24 16.93 52.33 11.18
CA ILE A 24 16.23 51.03 11.29
C ILE A 24 16.08 50.39 9.90
N ASN A 25 15.64 51.15 8.89
CA ASN A 25 15.49 50.63 7.53
C ASN A 25 16.81 50.19 6.91
N LEU A 26 17.91 50.89 7.18
CA LEU A 26 19.25 50.56 6.70
C LEU A 26 19.75 49.25 7.35
N VAL A 27 19.63 49.13 8.67
CA VAL A 27 19.98 47.91 9.40
C VAL A 27 19.16 46.72 8.89
N LEU A 28 17.85 46.90 8.71
CA LEU A 28 16.97 45.85 8.20
C LEU A 28 17.34 45.44 6.76
N THR A 29 17.70 46.40 5.91
CA THR A 29 18.16 46.14 4.53
C THR A 29 19.47 45.34 4.52
N ILE A 30 20.43 45.66 5.40
CA ILE A 30 21.67 44.90 5.54
C ILE A 30 21.38 43.47 5.99
N ILE A 31 20.50 43.29 7.00
CA ILE A 31 20.11 41.97 7.49
C ILE A 31 19.48 41.14 6.36
N PHE A 32 18.55 41.71 5.60
CA PHE A 32 17.93 41.02 4.46
C PHE A 32 18.94 40.71 3.35
N PHE A 33 19.90 41.59 3.09
CA PHE A 33 20.95 41.36 2.10
C PHE A 33 21.85 40.20 2.53
N VAL A 34 22.29 40.16 3.78
CA VAL A 34 23.09 39.05 4.33
C VAL A 34 22.30 37.74 4.28
N PHE A 35 21.02 37.75 4.67
CA PHE A 35 20.16 36.57 4.59
C PHE A 35 20.00 36.08 3.15
N THR A 36 19.82 36.99 2.20
CA THR A 36 19.74 36.67 0.77
C THR A 36 21.03 36.03 0.27
N LEU A 37 22.19 36.58 0.63
CA LEU A 37 23.49 35.98 0.29
C LEU A 37 23.68 34.59 0.90
N LEU A 38 23.26 34.37 2.15
CA LEU A 38 23.29 33.06 2.79
C LEU A 38 22.40 32.04 2.08
N LEU A 39 21.17 32.42 1.70
CA LEU A 39 20.27 31.56 0.95
C LEU A 39 20.84 31.20 -0.43
N ILE A 40 21.38 32.19 -1.16
CA ILE A 40 22.01 31.96 -2.47
C ILE A 40 23.19 30.98 -2.32
N SER A 41 24.06 31.20 -1.34
CA SER A 41 25.20 30.31 -1.05
C SER A 41 24.74 28.88 -0.73
N LEU A 42 23.71 28.72 0.11
CA LEU A 42 23.13 27.43 0.44
C LEU A 42 22.57 26.72 -0.79
N ILE A 43 21.82 27.43 -1.64
CA ILE A 43 21.25 26.87 -2.88
C ILE A 43 22.37 26.42 -3.83
N LEU A 44 23.42 27.22 -4.01
CA LEU A 44 24.56 26.88 -4.85
C LEU A 44 25.31 25.66 -4.30
N TYR A 45 25.57 25.61 -3.00
CA TYR A 45 26.19 24.47 -2.34
C TYR A 45 25.38 23.18 -2.57
N LEU A 46 24.06 23.22 -2.33
CA LEU A 46 23.17 22.08 -2.56
C LEU A 46 23.15 21.66 -4.03
N ARG A 47 23.14 22.62 -4.97
CA ARG A 47 23.16 22.35 -6.41
C ARG A 47 24.46 21.67 -6.83
N VAL A 48 25.61 22.18 -6.39
CA VAL A 48 26.92 21.60 -6.71
C VAL A 48 27.03 20.19 -6.16
N HIS A 49 26.70 19.99 -4.88
CA HIS A 49 26.75 18.66 -4.27
C HIS A 49 25.80 17.66 -4.95
N LYS A 50 24.58 18.10 -5.30
CA LYS A 50 23.63 17.28 -6.07
C LYS A 50 24.16 16.96 -7.47
N ASN A 51 24.76 17.92 -8.15
CA ASN A 51 25.29 17.72 -9.50
C ASN A 51 26.49 16.75 -9.52
N ILE A 52 27.39 16.84 -8.53
CA ILE A 52 28.49 15.89 -8.39
C ILE A 52 27.96 14.47 -8.13
N ALA A 53 26.99 14.32 -7.22
CA ALA A 53 26.36 13.04 -6.96
C ALA A 53 25.65 12.48 -8.21
N ASN A 54 24.96 13.32 -8.98
CA ASN A 54 24.30 12.90 -10.22
C ASN A 54 25.31 12.43 -11.27
N ARG A 55 26.40 13.17 -11.50
CA ARG A 55 27.45 12.76 -12.44
C ARG A 55 28.07 11.43 -12.03
N ARG A 56 28.36 11.24 -10.73
CA ARG A 56 28.88 9.98 -10.22
C ARG A 56 27.89 8.82 -10.41
N ARG A 57 26.60 9.10 -10.25
CA ARG A 57 25.54 8.11 -10.50
C ARG A 57 25.49 7.71 -11.96
N GLU A 58 25.43 8.66 -12.88
CA GLU A 58 25.41 8.40 -14.33
C GLU A 58 26.64 7.59 -14.78
N GLU A 59 27.84 7.95 -14.30
CA GLU A 59 29.07 7.20 -14.55
C GLU A 59 28.96 5.75 -14.06
N LEU A 60 28.51 5.55 -12.82
CA LEU A 60 28.36 4.22 -12.23
C LEU A 60 27.28 3.39 -12.92
N ASP A 61 26.17 4.00 -13.31
CA ASP A 61 25.08 3.32 -14.00
C ASP A 61 25.59 2.75 -15.33
N LEU A 62 26.34 3.53 -16.12
CA LEU A 62 26.97 3.07 -17.37
C LEU A 62 27.97 1.93 -17.12
N LEU A 63 28.83 2.07 -16.11
CA LEU A 63 29.82 1.05 -15.76
C LEU A 63 29.17 -0.26 -15.31
N LEU A 64 28.07 -0.18 -14.56
CA LEU A 64 27.32 -1.36 -14.11
C LEU A 64 26.58 -2.03 -15.25
N ILE A 65 26.02 -1.26 -16.18
CA ILE A 65 25.37 -1.81 -17.38
C ILE A 65 26.38 -2.60 -18.20
N ASP A 66 27.53 -1.99 -18.50
CA ASP A 66 28.60 -2.65 -19.26
C ASP A 66 29.13 -3.89 -18.52
N PHE A 67 29.36 -3.77 -17.21
CA PHE A 67 29.81 -4.89 -16.38
C PHE A 67 28.81 -6.05 -16.38
N ILE A 68 27.51 -5.79 -16.15
CA ILE A 68 26.48 -6.84 -16.11
C ILE A 68 26.28 -7.47 -17.49
N ASN A 69 26.32 -6.70 -18.57
CA ASN A 69 26.23 -7.23 -19.92
C ASN A 69 27.41 -8.15 -20.26
N ASN A 70 28.64 -7.75 -19.94
CA ASN A 70 29.81 -8.61 -20.13
C ASN A 70 29.70 -9.87 -19.25
N TYR A 71 29.28 -9.73 -18.00
CA TYR A 71 29.06 -10.86 -17.09
C TYR A 71 28.04 -11.87 -17.63
N LEU A 72 26.98 -11.39 -18.29
CA LEU A 72 25.90 -12.24 -18.82
C LEU A 72 26.23 -12.90 -20.16
N PHE A 73 26.96 -12.21 -21.04
CA PHE A 73 27.02 -12.59 -22.46
C PHE A 73 28.42 -12.81 -23.02
N ASN A 74 29.48 -12.53 -22.25
CA ASN A 74 30.86 -12.70 -22.72
C ASN A 74 31.50 -13.95 -22.09
N GLU A 75 31.68 -15.00 -22.90
CA GLU A 75 32.26 -16.29 -22.47
C GLU A 75 33.72 -16.18 -22.02
N GLU A 76 34.47 -15.19 -22.51
CA GLU A 76 35.86 -14.95 -22.13
C GLU A 76 36.00 -14.11 -20.84
N PHE A 77 34.88 -13.66 -20.27
CA PHE A 77 34.87 -12.80 -19.09
C PHE A 77 35.17 -13.61 -17.82
N ASP A 78 36.29 -13.32 -17.16
CA ASP A 78 36.63 -13.92 -15.86
C ASP A 78 35.76 -13.31 -14.74
N ASN A 79 34.54 -13.82 -14.62
CA ASN A 79 33.52 -13.41 -13.64
C ASN A 79 34.10 -13.22 -12.23
N SER A 80 34.96 -14.14 -11.80
CA SER A 80 35.48 -14.19 -10.43
C SER A 80 36.50 -13.08 -10.12
N LYS A 81 37.32 -12.74 -11.11
CA LYS A 81 38.34 -11.70 -11.02
C LYS A 81 37.74 -10.33 -11.27
N GLU A 82 36.90 -10.20 -12.28
CA GLU A 82 36.28 -8.94 -12.68
C GLU A 82 35.31 -8.43 -11.62
N ILE A 83 34.55 -9.30 -10.95
CA ILE A 83 33.67 -8.87 -9.84
C ILE A 83 34.48 -8.26 -8.68
N LYS A 84 35.64 -8.84 -8.35
CA LYS A 84 36.54 -8.33 -7.30
C LYS A 84 37.17 -7.00 -7.73
N ALA A 85 37.60 -6.92 -8.99
CA ALA A 85 38.19 -5.71 -9.57
C ALA A 85 37.16 -4.56 -9.58
N PHE A 86 35.94 -4.82 -10.06
CA PHE A 86 34.86 -3.86 -10.12
C PHE A 86 34.51 -3.34 -8.73
N LYS A 87 34.28 -4.24 -7.77
CA LYS A 87 33.99 -3.89 -6.37
C LYS A 87 35.07 -2.98 -5.79
N LYS A 88 36.34 -3.34 -5.93
CA LYS A 88 37.47 -2.56 -5.38
C LYS A 88 37.61 -1.19 -6.05
N LYS A 89 37.39 -1.11 -7.36
CA LYS A 89 37.61 0.11 -8.14
C LYS A 89 36.44 1.09 -8.04
N HIS A 90 35.20 0.60 -8.06
CA HIS A 90 34.00 1.42 -8.25
C HIS A 90 33.08 1.51 -7.04
N LEU A 91 33.07 0.52 -6.12
CA LEU A 91 32.14 0.47 -4.98
C LEU A 91 32.77 0.86 -3.64
N LYS A 92 33.34 2.08 -3.58
CA LYS A 92 34.11 2.56 -2.42
C LYS A 92 33.22 3.14 -1.32
N THR A 93 32.14 3.81 -1.70
CA THR A 93 31.29 4.55 -0.77
C THR A 93 29.91 3.91 -0.60
N ASN A 94 29.19 4.30 0.46
CA ASN A 94 27.78 3.94 0.64
C ASN A 94 26.90 4.53 -0.49
N PHE A 95 27.33 5.60 -1.14
CA PHE A 95 26.62 6.13 -2.30
C PHE A 95 26.76 5.17 -3.49
N ASP A 96 27.98 4.76 -3.82
CA ASP A 96 28.26 3.84 -4.93
C ASP A 96 27.49 2.53 -4.77
N LYS A 97 27.51 1.94 -3.56
CA LYS A 97 26.76 0.71 -3.27
C LYS A 97 25.25 0.89 -3.43
N ARG A 98 24.69 2.05 -3.07
CA ARG A 98 23.26 2.34 -3.26
C ARG A 98 22.90 2.48 -4.73
N VAL A 99 23.77 3.10 -5.53
CA VAL A 99 23.61 3.17 -6.98
C VAL A 99 23.64 1.76 -7.57
N ALA A 100 24.62 0.94 -7.18
CA ALA A 100 24.73 -0.46 -7.60
C ALA A 100 23.49 -1.31 -7.26
N VAL A 101 22.99 -1.23 -6.03
CA VAL A 101 21.74 -1.90 -5.63
C VAL A 101 20.58 -1.45 -6.52
N SER A 102 20.45 -0.16 -6.78
CA SER A 102 19.37 0.37 -7.61
C SER A 102 19.48 -0.09 -9.07
N GLN A 103 20.68 -0.14 -9.64
CA GLN A 103 20.87 -0.61 -11.01
C GLN A 103 20.62 -2.12 -11.13
N ILE A 104 21.09 -2.92 -10.17
CA ILE A 104 20.82 -4.36 -10.13
C ILE A 104 19.32 -4.65 -10.06
N LEU A 105 18.55 -3.85 -9.31
CA LEU A 105 17.10 -3.99 -9.29
C LEU A 105 16.47 -3.77 -10.66
N VAL A 106 16.93 -2.79 -11.43
CA VAL A 106 16.44 -2.56 -12.80
C VAL A 106 16.69 -3.80 -13.67
N PHE A 107 17.85 -4.45 -13.54
CA PHE A 107 18.11 -5.71 -14.24
C PHE A 107 17.20 -6.84 -13.73
N ALA A 108 17.02 -6.97 -12.42
CA ALA A 108 16.17 -8.01 -11.82
C ALA A 108 14.68 -7.88 -12.18
N GLU A 109 14.19 -6.66 -12.40
CA GLU A 109 12.81 -6.42 -12.87
C GLU A 109 12.59 -6.83 -14.32
N ASN A 110 13.62 -6.67 -15.16
CA ASN A 110 13.53 -6.91 -16.61
C ASN A 110 13.96 -8.32 -17.03
N LEU A 111 14.78 -9.01 -16.23
CA LEU A 111 15.35 -10.33 -16.54
C LEU A 111 14.70 -11.42 -15.67
N LYS A 112 14.05 -12.39 -16.33
CA LYS A 112 13.38 -13.54 -15.67
C LYS A 112 14.01 -14.86 -16.09
N GLY A 113 13.90 -15.88 -15.26
CA GLY A 113 14.39 -17.23 -15.55
C GLY A 113 15.86 -17.40 -15.17
N GLU A 114 16.64 -18.08 -16.01
CA GLU A 114 18.05 -18.42 -15.74
C GLU A 114 18.92 -17.20 -15.44
N THR A 115 18.69 -16.08 -16.14
CA THR A 115 19.38 -14.81 -15.91
C THR A 115 19.16 -14.23 -14.51
N SER A 116 18.05 -14.55 -13.84
CA SER A 116 17.79 -14.06 -12.48
C SER A 116 18.79 -14.61 -11.47
N SER A 117 19.26 -15.85 -11.66
CA SER A 117 20.31 -16.45 -10.81
C SER A 117 21.65 -15.74 -10.97
N VAL A 118 21.98 -15.33 -12.20
CA VAL A 118 23.20 -14.58 -12.51
C VAL A 118 23.17 -13.19 -11.87
N ILE A 119 22.03 -12.50 -11.90
CA ILE A 119 21.88 -11.20 -11.22
C ILE A 119 22.04 -11.33 -9.70
N GLN A 120 21.57 -12.42 -9.10
CA GLN A 120 21.84 -12.71 -7.68
C GLN A 120 23.33 -12.91 -7.43
N GLU A 121 24.03 -13.67 -8.28
CA GLU A 121 25.47 -13.88 -8.16
C GLU A 121 26.26 -12.57 -8.21
N VAL A 122 25.95 -11.70 -9.17
CA VAL A 122 26.54 -10.36 -9.28
C VAL A 122 26.29 -9.54 -8.02
N PHE A 123 25.05 -9.54 -7.52
CA PHE A 123 24.70 -8.83 -6.29
C PHE A 123 25.52 -9.31 -5.08
N LEU A 124 25.65 -10.63 -4.92
CA LEU A 124 26.40 -11.25 -3.83
C LEU A 124 27.90 -10.96 -3.96
N GLY A 125 28.50 -11.17 -5.13
CA GLY A 125 29.94 -10.99 -5.33
C GLY A 125 30.40 -9.53 -5.22
N LEU A 126 29.54 -8.56 -5.57
CA LEU A 126 29.78 -7.14 -5.31
C LEU A 126 29.73 -6.78 -3.80
N GLY A 127 29.32 -7.72 -2.94
CA GLY A 127 29.24 -7.54 -1.48
C GLY A 127 28.08 -6.63 -1.06
N LEU A 128 26.99 -6.61 -1.83
CA LEU A 128 25.83 -5.79 -1.55
C LEU A 128 24.89 -6.43 -0.50
N TYR A 129 25.00 -7.75 -0.31
CA TYR A 129 24.31 -8.47 0.76
C TYR A 129 24.62 -7.87 2.14
N ASP A 130 25.90 -7.83 2.54
CA ASP A 130 26.32 -7.31 3.84
C ASP A 130 25.94 -5.83 4.01
N PHE A 131 26.02 -5.07 2.92
CA PHE A 131 25.61 -3.68 2.89
C PHE A 131 24.13 -3.52 3.26
N LEU A 132 23.23 -4.32 2.66
CA LEU A 132 21.80 -4.27 2.97
C LEU A 132 21.45 -4.92 4.31
N ILE A 133 22.16 -5.96 4.75
CA ILE A 133 22.04 -6.49 6.12
C ILE A 133 22.35 -5.40 7.15
N SER A 134 23.37 -4.55 6.89
CA SER A 134 23.67 -3.41 7.75
C SER A 134 22.52 -2.40 7.78
N ASP A 135 21.79 -2.23 6.67
CA ASP A 135 20.63 -1.34 6.59
C ASP A 135 19.42 -1.87 7.36
N LEU A 136 19.20 -3.20 7.38
CA LEU A 136 18.16 -3.85 8.21
C LEU A 136 18.38 -3.64 9.71
N LYS A 137 19.64 -3.56 10.14
CA LYS A 137 20.03 -3.33 11.55
C LYS A 137 19.91 -1.86 11.98
N LYS A 138 19.83 -0.91 11.06
CA LYS A 138 19.73 0.53 11.37
C LYS A 138 18.32 0.93 11.81
N LYS A 139 18.19 2.05 12.52
CA LYS A 139 16.86 2.58 12.96
C LYS A 139 16.00 3.13 11.82
N ALA A 140 16.60 3.48 10.69
CA ALA A 140 15.91 4.14 9.59
C ALA A 140 14.96 3.18 8.84
N TRP A 141 13.65 3.32 9.06
CA TRP A 141 12.63 2.43 8.49
C TRP A 141 12.70 2.33 6.96
N PHE A 142 12.94 3.44 6.26
CA PHE A 142 13.00 3.47 4.80
C PHE A 142 14.15 2.64 4.23
N LYS A 143 15.28 2.56 4.98
CA LYS A 143 16.41 1.71 4.60
C LYS A 143 16.07 0.24 4.79
N LYS A 144 15.39 -0.10 5.89
CA LYS A 144 14.90 -1.46 6.11
C LYS A 144 13.92 -1.89 5.02
N ALA A 145 12.96 -1.03 4.70
CA ALA A 145 11.94 -1.30 3.68
C ALA A 145 12.61 -1.53 2.32
N LYS A 146 13.54 -0.65 1.92
CA LYS A 146 14.32 -0.83 0.68
C LYS A 146 15.13 -2.13 0.69
N ALA A 147 15.77 -2.47 1.80
CA ALA A 147 16.54 -3.71 1.91
C ALA A 147 15.64 -4.95 1.77
N LEU A 148 14.49 -5.00 2.45
CA LEU A 148 13.52 -6.10 2.32
C LEU A 148 12.98 -6.22 0.90
N PHE A 149 12.64 -5.10 0.27
CA PHE A 149 12.21 -5.07 -1.13
C PHE A 149 13.29 -5.65 -2.07
N VAL A 150 14.56 -5.29 -1.86
CA VAL A 150 15.67 -5.84 -2.67
C VAL A 150 15.82 -7.34 -2.47
N PHE A 151 15.81 -7.81 -1.22
CA PHE A 151 15.92 -9.24 -0.94
C PHE A 151 14.72 -10.02 -1.49
N TYR A 152 13.52 -9.44 -1.46
CA TYR A 152 12.34 -10.00 -2.13
C TYR A 152 12.55 -10.09 -3.64
N GLN A 153 12.90 -8.98 -4.31
CA GLN A 153 13.01 -8.92 -5.77
C GLN A 153 14.09 -9.85 -6.31
N LEU A 154 15.17 -10.02 -5.55
CA LEU A 154 16.26 -10.93 -5.89
C LEU A 154 16.03 -12.36 -5.39
N ASN A 155 14.90 -12.68 -4.75
CA ASN A 155 14.63 -13.99 -4.15
C ASN A 155 15.77 -14.50 -3.24
N ILE A 156 16.33 -13.59 -2.43
CA ILE A 156 17.44 -13.88 -1.51
C ILE A 156 16.89 -14.10 -0.10
N LYS A 157 17.23 -15.25 0.48
CA LYS A 157 16.89 -15.60 1.87
C LYS A 157 17.77 -14.86 2.87
N ILE A 158 17.17 -14.26 3.88
CA ILE A 158 17.83 -13.55 4.98
C ILE A 158 17.34 -14.08 6.34
N PRO A 159 18.12 -13.88 7.43
CA PRO A 159 17.71 -14.33 8.75
C PRO A 159 16.35 -13.77 9.17
N MET A 160 15.45 -14.66 9.60
CA MET A 160 14.08 -14.32 9.99
C MET A 160 14.02 -13.30 11.14
N SER A 161 15.01 -13.33 12.04
CA SER A 161 15.17 -12.36 13.14
C SER A 161 15.33 -10.90 12.68
N LEU A 162 15.72 -10.68 11.42
CA LEU A 162 15.81 -9.34 10.82
C LEU A 162 14.49 -8.89 10.17
N VAL A 163 13.60 -9.83 9.85
CA VAL A 163 12.33 -9.58 9.15
C VAL A 163 11.16 -9.50 10.13
N GLU A 164 11.08 -10.42 11.09
CA GLU A 164 9.94 -10.49 12.03
C GLU A 164 9.64 -9.18 12.74
N PRO A 165 10.62 -8.39 13.25
CA PRO A 165 10.30 -7.12 13.88
C PRO A 165 9.61 -6.11 12.94
N ALA A 166 9.79 -6.24 11.62
CA ALA A 166 9.20 -5.34 10.64
C ALA A 166 7.71 -5.60 10.40
N ILE A 167 7.19 -6.80 10.70
CA ILE A 167 5.76 -7.14 10.54
C ILE A 167 4.84 -6.32 11.46
N ASN A 168 5.41 -5.78 12.54
CA ASN A 168 4.75 -4.98 13.56
C ASN A 168 5.28 -3.53 13.61
N SER A 169 5.91 -3.07 12.51
CA SER A 169 6.38 -1.70 12.38
C SER A 169 5.20 -0.72 12.33
N ASN A 170 5.30 0.41 13.05
CA ASN A 170 4.37 1.54 12.94
C ASN A 170 4.39 2.23 11.57
N ARG A 171 5.34 1.87 10.71
CA ARG A 171 5.45 2.37 9.33
C ARG A 171 4.88 1.32 8.38
N ASN A 172 3.75 1.66 7.77
CA ASN A 172 2.99 0.78 6.88
C ASN A 172 3.85 0.27 5.71
N GLU A 173 4.71 1.11 5.14
CA GLU A 173 5.56 0.74 4.01
C GLU A 173 6.55 -0.35 4.40
N LEU A 174 7.17 -0.22 5.58
CA LEU A 174 8.09 -1.26 6.09
C LEU A 174 7.34 -2.57 6.39
N ARG A 175 6.14 -2.46 6.99
CA ARG A 175 5.29 -3.61 7.30
C ARG A 175 4.86 -4.35 6.04
N GLN A 176 4.46 -3.63 4.99
CA GLN A 176 4.13 -4.19 3.68
C GLN A 176 5.31 -4.93 3.05
N GLN A 177 6.53 -4.35 3.07
CA GLN A 177 7.71 -5.03 2.54
C GLN A 177 8.05 -6.30 3.34
N ALA A 178 7.80 -6.31 4.65
CA ALA A 178 7.97 -7.51 5.46
C ALA A 178 6.95 -8.59 5.06
N PHE A 179 5.67 -8.24 4.92
CA PHE A 179 4.65 -9.19 4.48
C PHE A 179 4.97 -9.79 3.11
N LEU A 180 5.35 -8.95 2.14
CA LEU A 180 5.72 -9.40 0.80
C LEU A 180 6.88 -10.40 0.85
N TYR A 181 7.93 -10.03 1.58
CA TYR A 181 9.12 -10.85 1.72
C TYR A 181 8.78 -12.22 2.32
N LEU A 182 7.97 -12.25 3.38
CA LEU A 182 7.57 -13.48 4.06
C LEU A 182 6.68 -14.37 3.21
N LEU A 183 5.71 -13.77 2.52
CA LEU A 183 4.79 -14.50 1.65
C LEU A 183 5.55 -15.18 0.50
N HIS A 184 6.47 -14.44 -0.12
CA HIS A 184 7.26 -14.92 -1.25
C HIS A 184 8.26 -16.02 -0.87
N ASN A 185 8.90 -15.90 0.29
CA ASN A 185 9.92 -16.85 0.73
C ASN A 185 9.35 -18.05 1.51
N SER A 186 8.05 -18.09 1.75
CA SER A 186 7.39 -19.22 2.40
C SER A 186 7.23 -20.38 1.43
N THR A 187 7.40 -21.61 1.94
CA THR A 187 7.13 -22.86 1.19
C THR A 187 5.83 -23.54 1.63
N GLU A 188 5.41 -23.34 2.87
CA GLU A 188 4.28 -24.09 3.46
C GLU A 188 3.22 -23.18 4.09
N ASN A 189 3.62 -22.10 4.78
CA ASN A 189 2.72 -21.28 5.57
C ASN A 189 2.91 -19.78 5.27
N PRO A 190 2.46 -19.32 4.08
CA PRO A 190 2.74 -17.97 3.61
C PRO A 190 2.08 -16.91 4.50
N LEU A 191 0.98 -17.26 5.17
CA LEU A 191 0.26 -16.39 6.09
C LEU A 191 0.59 -16.60 7.57
N GLY A 192 1.62 -17.39 7.89
CA GLY A 192 2.01 -17.69 9.28
C GLY A 192 2.29 -16.45 10.13
N PHE A 193 2.69 -15.34 9.51
CA PHE A 193 2.93 -14.07 10.19
C PHE A 193 1.66 -13.41 10.74
N LEU A 194 0.46 -13.78 10.25
CA LEU A 194 -0.80 -13.22 10.75
C LEU A 194 -0.98 -13.47 12.25
N GLY A 195 -0.59 -14.66 12.74
CA GLY A 195 -0.64 -14.99 14.16
C GLY A 195 0.40 -14.28 15.03
N LYS A 196 1.29 -13.48 14.44
CA LYS A 196 2.32 -12.70 15.15
C LYS A 196 2.02 -11.19 15.11
N LEU A 197 0.89 -10.78 14.56
CA LEU A 197 0.52 -9.38 14.47
C LEU A 197 0.12 -8.85 15.84
N ILE A 198 0.59 -7.65 16.17
CA ILE A 198 0.16 -6.90 17.38
C ILE A 198 -0.70 -5.69 17.03
N THR A 199 -0.96 -5.47 15.73
CA THR A 199 -1.82 -4.41 15.23
C THR A 199 -2.78 -4.93 14.15
N PRO A 200 -3.97 -4.34 14.02
CA PRO A 200 -4.91 -4.67 12.95
C PRO A 200 -4.27 -4.55 11.55
N LEU A 201 -4.75 -5.36 10.61
CA LEU A 201 -4.52 -5.13 9.18
C LEU A 201 -5.32 -3.92 8.70
N THR A 202 -4.66 -3.05 7.95
CA THR A 202 -5.31 -2.00 7.15
C THR A 202 -5.92 -2.60 5.88
N LEU A 203 -6.89 -1.92 5.28
CA LEU A 203 -7.48 -2.35 4.01
C LEU A 203 -6.43 -2.51 2.90
N TRP A 204 -5.45 -1.59 2.84
CA TRP A 204 -4.36 -1.66 1.88
C TRP A 204 -3.47 -2.90 2.08
N GLU A 205 -3.17 -3.25 3.33
CA GLU A 205 -2.42 -4.49 3.61
C GLU A 205 -3.22 -5.73 3.23
N GLN A 206 -4.54 -5.76 3.45
CA GLN A 206 -5.38 -6.87 3.01
C GLN A 206 -5.35 -7.05 1.48
N ILE A 207 -5.55 -5.97 0.73
CA ILE A 207 -5.47 -5.97 -0.75
C ILE A 207 -4.08 -6.42 -1.20
N TYR A 208 -3.04 -5.95 -0.52
CA TYR A 208 -1.67 -6.26 -0.86
C TYR A 208 -1.33 -7.73 -0.63
N ILE A 209 -1.72 -8.29 0.52
CA ILE A 209 -1.54 -9.72 0.83
C ILE A 209 -2.35 -10.57 -0.16
N GLU A 210 -3.59 -10.21 -0.45
CA GLU A 210 -4.44 -10.91 -1.44
C GLU A 210 -3.77 -10.97 -2.82
N ASN A 211 -3.26 -9.84 -3.31
CA ASN A 211 -2.59 -9.79 -4.62
C ASN A 211 -1.29 -10.59 -4.65
N ALA A 212 -0.52 -10.54 -3.56
CA ALA A 212 0.71 -11.31 -3.46
C ALA A 212 0.43 -12.83 -3.39
N LEU A 213 -0.68 -13.26 -2.78
CA LEU A 213 -1.08 -14.66 -2.73
C LEU A 213 -1.44 -15.25 -4.10
N LYS A 214 -1.93 -14.44 -5.05
CA LYS A 214 -2.22 -14.90 -6.42
C LYS A 214 -0.98 -15.45 -7.14
N GLY A 215 0.21 -15.00 -6.74
CA GLY A 215 1.50 -15.47 -7.27
C GLY A 215 2.20 -16.51 -6.39
N TYR A 216 1.56 -17.00 -5.32
CA TYR A 216 2.15 -18.00 -4.45
C TYR A 216 2.15 -19.37 -5.13
N PRO A 217 3.31 -20.04 -5.27
CA PRO A 217 3.41 -21.30 -6.00
C PRO A 217 3.01 -22.53 -5.19
N GLY A 218 2.82 -22.40 -3.86
CA GLY A 218 2.45 -23.50 -2.99
C GLY A 218 0.95 -23.73 -2.90
N GLU A 219 0.54 -24.66 -2.03
CA GLU A 219 -0.88 -24.95 -1.80
C GLU A 219 -1.63 -23.77 -1.20
N THR A 220 -2.89 -23.61 -1.60
CA THR A 220 -3.78 -22.59 -1.05
C THR A 220 -3.83 -22.69 0.48
N PRO A 221 -3.54 -21.61 1.21
CA PRO A 221 -3.59 -21.62 2.67
C PRO A 221 -4.99 -21.89 3.19
N ASP A 222 -5.10 -22.69 4.25
CA ASP A 222 -6.32 -22.79 5.06
C ASP A 222 -6.53 -21.46 5.83
N PHE A 223 -7.52 -20.68 5.39
CA PHE A 223 -7.82 -19.37 5.98
C PHE A 223 -8.56 -19.47 7.32
N SER A 224 -9.05 -20.66 7.72
CA SER A 224 -9.73 -20.84 9.01
C SER A 224 -8.79 -20.70 10.20
N ARG A 225 -7.48 -20.89 9.98
CA ARG A 225 -6.44 -20.82 11.02
C ARG A 225 -6.43 -19.52 11.82
N TRP A 226 -6.79 -18.39 11.20
CA TRP A 226 -6.79 -17.06 11.85
C TRP A 226 -8.17 -16.39 11.88
N ILE A 227 -9.25 -17.15 11.66
CA ILE A 227 -10.61 -16.57 11.64
C ILE A 227 -11.06 -16.06 13.02
N TYR A 228 -10.49 -16.60 14.11
CA TYR A 228 -10.76 -16.19 15.49
C TYR A 228 -9.71 -15.22 16.06
N HIS A 229 -8.95 -14.54 15.19
CA HIS A 229 -7.93 -13.59 15.61
C HIS A 229 -8.53 -12.40 16.38
N GLU A 230 -7.79 -11.85 17.35
CA GLU A 230 -8.26 -10.74 18.21
C GLU A 230 -8.68 -9.50 17.40
N PHE A 231 -7.92 -9.21 16.34
CA PHE A 231 -8.22 -8.14 15.39
C PHE A 231 -9.28 -8.56 14.38
N SER A 232 -10.43 -7.89 14.42
CA SER A 232 -11.53 -8.08 13.46
C SER A 232 -11.05 -8.01 12.01
N SER A 233 -10.06 -7.18 11.69
CA SER A 233 -9.57 -7.04 10.31
C SER A 233 -8.84 -8.28 9.79
N VAL A 234 -8.22 -9.08 10.67
CA VAL A 234 -7.64 -10.37 10.29
C VAL A 234 -8.74 -11.41 10.07
N ALA A 235 -9.75 -11.46 10.95
CA ALA A 235 -10.91 -12.32 10.79
C ALA A 235 -11.67 -12.01 9.48
N ILE A 236 -11.91 -10.72 9.21
CA ILE A 236 -12.55 -10.24 7.96
C ILE A 236 -11.74 -10.65 6.73
N PHE A 237 -10.41 -10.47 6.76
CA PHE A 237 -9.53 -10.93 5.70
C PHE A 237 -9.67 -12.43 5.47
N CYS A 238 -9.65 -13.24 6.54
CA CYS A 238 -9.79 -14.69 6.43
C CYS A 238 -11.13 -15.10 5.81
N MET A 239 -12.25 -14.50 6.24
CA MET A 239 -13.57 -14.78 5.67
C MET A 239 -13.64 -14.44 4.19
N LYS A 240 -13.08 -13.28 3.80
CA LYS A 240 -13.00 -12.88 2.40
C LYS A 240 -12.22 -13.91 1.58
N MET A 241 -11.05 -14.31 2.07
CA MET A 241 -10.18 -15.25 1.37
C MET A 241 -10.78 -16.65 1.26
N MET A 242 -11.54 -17.13 2.26
CA MET A 242 -12.32 -18.37 2.14
C MET A 242 -13.29 -18.34 0.96
N ALA A 243 -13.98 -17.21 0.76
CA ALA A 243 -14.89 -17.05 -0.37
C ALA A 243 -14.15 -16.88 -1.70
N ASP A 244 -13.06 -16.11 -1.74
CA ASP A 244 -12.27 -15.89 -2.96
C ASP A 244 -11.58 -17.18 -3.47
N TYR A 245 -11.23 -18.09 -2.55
CA TYR A 245 -10.58 -19.37 -2.87
C TYR A 245 -11.52 -20.59 -2.76
N ASN A 246 -12.83 -20.36 -2.58
CA ASN A 246 -13.86 -21.40 -2.55
C ASN A 246 -13.62 -22.52 -1.51
N GLN A 247 -13.22 -22.18 -0.28
CA GLN A 247 -13.06 -23.13 0.83
C GLN A 247 -14.42 -23.50 1.45
N PHE A 248 -15.24 -24.23 0.69
CA PHE A 248 -16.61 -24.62 1.07
C PHE A 248 -16.66 -25.47 2.35
N GLU A 249 -15.60 -26.20 2.68
CA GLU A 249 -15.45 -26.93 3.94
C GLU A 249 -15.60 -26.05 5.18
N HIS A 250 -15.41 -24.73 5.06
CA HIS A 250 -15.52 -23.77 6.17
C HIS A 250 -16.86 -23.04 6.26
N ILE A 251 -17.87 -23.37 5.42
CA ILE A 251 -19.22 -22.80 5.52
C ILE A 251 -19.80 -22.91 6.95
N PRO A 252 -19.70 -24.06 7.67
CA PRO A 252 -20.24 -24.17 9.02
C PRO A 252 -19.61 -23.18 10.02
N ILE A 253 -18.35 -22.78 9.77
CA ILE A 253 -17.66 -21.77 10.58
C ILE A 253 -18.21 -20.38 10.26
N LEU A 254 -18.33 -20.04 8.97
CA LEU A 254 -18.86 -18.76 8.49
C LEU A 254 -20.30 -18.51 8.98
N LEU A 255 -21.15 -19.54 9.02
CA LEU A 255 -22.52 -19.44 9.53
C LEU A 255 -22.58 -18.94 10.97
N LYS A 256 -21.62 -19.32 11.82
CA LYS A 256 -21.56 -18.85 13.23
C LYS A 256 -21.33 -17.35 13.31
N PHE A 257 -20.61 -16.77 12.35
CA PHE A 257 -20.29 -15.35 12.33
C PHE A 257 -21.45 -14.45 11.90
N LEU A 258 -22.56 -15.01 11.38
CA LEU A 258 -23.79 -14.26 11.12
C LEU A 258 -24.41 -13.66 12.39
N ASN A 259 -24.06 -14.18 13.58
CA ASN A 259 -24.54 -13.71 14.88
C ASN A 259 -23.41 -13.09 15.74
N HIS A 260 -22.28 -12.74 15.14
CA HIS A 260 -21.15 -12.15 15.86
C HIS A 260 -21.52 -10.80 16.49
N GLU A 261 -20.95 -10.43 17.65
CA GLU A 261 -21.26 -9.17 18.35
C GLU A 261 -20.95 -7.93 17.48
N LYS A 262 -19.83 -7.99 16.75
CA LYS A 262 -19.31 -6.90 15.90
C LYS A 262 -20.02 -6.84 14.54
N PRO A 263 -20.67 -5.71 14.18
CA PRO A 263 -21.38 -5.54 12.92
C PRO A 263 -20.52 -5.79 11.66
N GLU A 264 -19.27 -5.34 11.66
CA GLU A 264 -18.35 -5.50 10.53
C GLU A 264 -18.02 -6.98 10.24
N ILE A 265 -18.00 -7.81 11.28
CA ILE A 265 -17.77 -9.25 11.13
C ILE A 265 -19.02 -9.94 10.58
N ARG A 266 -20.22 -9.59 11.08
CA ARG A 266 -21.49 -10.07 10.50
C ARG A 266 -21.60 -9.69 9.03
N GLN A 267 -21.25 -8.44 8.69
CA GLN A 267 -21.29 -7.96 7.32
C GLN A 267 -20.38 -8.80 6.41
N GLN A 268 -19.13 -9.04 6.82
CA GLN A 268 -18.22 -9.85 6.04
C GLN A 268 -18.68 -11.30 5.91
N ALA A 269 -19.27 -11.90 6.95
CA ALA A 269 -19.84 -13.24 6.87
C ALA A 269 -20.97 -13.31 5.82
N ILE A 270 -21.87 -12.31 5.79
CA ILE A 270 -22.92 -12.20 4.76
C ILE A 270 -22.31 -12.08 3.36
N LEU A 271 -21.32 -11.21 3.19
CA LEU A 271 -20.64 -11.01 1.90
C LEU A 271 -20.01 -12.31 1.39
N SER A 272 -19.28 -13.00 2.26
CA SER A 272 -18.54 -14.22 1.94
C SER A 272 -19.51 -15.36 1.59
N LEU A 273 -20.53 -15.59 2.42
CA LEU A 273 -21.54 -16.63 2.18
C LEU A 273 -22.40 -16.34 0.94
N ARG A 274 -22.67 -15.06 0.63
CA ARG A 274 -23.35 -14.66 -0.60
C ARG A 274 -22.50 -14.85 -1.85
N GLN A 275 -21.19 -14.64 -1.74
CA GLN A 275 -20.26 -14.91 -2.83
C GLN A 275 -20.17 -16.41 -3.12
N MET A 276 -20.23 -17.24 -2.08
CA MET A 276 -20.26 -18.70 -2.15
C MET A 276 -21.66 -19.28 -2.46
N GLU A 277 -22.66 -18.43 -2.72
CA GLU A 277 -24.03 -18.79 -3.11
C GLU A 277 -24.81 -19.67 -2.10
N ILE A 278 -24.53 -19.48 -0.80
CA ILE A 278 -25.17 -20.24 0.28
C ILE A 278 -26.55 -19.65 0.59
N SER A 279 -27.60 -20.27 0.04
CA SER A 279 -28.99 -19.78 0.16
C SER A 279 -29.59 -19.98 1.57
N GLU A 280 -29.06 -20.91 2.35
CA GLU A 280 -29.50 -21.27 3.70
C GLU A 280 -29.38 -20.09 4.68
N ILE A 281 -28.54 -19.11 4.37
CA ILE A 281 -28.35 -17.92 5.22
C ILE A 281 -29.60 -17.04 5.24
N LEU A 282 -30.45 -17.07 4.21
CA LEU A 282 -31.56 -16.13 4.02
C LEU A 282 -32.52 -16.13 5.21
N GLN A 283 -32.83 -17.29 5.77
CA GLN A 283 -33.72 -17.40 6.93
C GLN A 283 -33.11 -16.70 8.15
N ILE A 284 -31.83 -16.94 8.43
CA ILE A 284 -31.08 -16.31 9.52
C ILE A 284 -31.05 -14.78 9.33
N LEU A 285 -30.83 -14.31 8.10
CA LEU A 285 -30.78 -12.89 7.80
C LEU A 285 -32.13 -12.20 7.99
N ILE A 286 -33.23 -12.84 7.60
CA ILE A 286 -34.59 -12.32 7.81
C ILE A 286 -34.88 -12.21 9.32
N GLU A 287 -34.56 -13.24 10.09
CA GLU A 287 -34.76 -13.26 11.55
C GLU A 287 -33.95 -12.17 12.27
N ASN A 288 -32.72 -11.92 11.81
CA ASN A 288 -31.84 -10.90 12.37
C ASN A 288 -32.17 -9.48 11.88
N PHE A 289 -32.78 -9.34 10.70
CA PHE A 289 -33.04 -8.05 10.05
C PHE A 289 -33.58 -6.95 10.99
N PRO A 290 -34.56 -7.19 11.89
CA PRO A 290 -35.08 -6.15 12.76
C PRO A 290 -34.03 -5.54 13.69
N LYS A 291 -33.09 -6.38 14.17
CA LYS A 291 -32.05 -6.04 15.16
C LYS A 291 -30.83 -5.37 14.53
N GLU A 292 -30.71 -5.43 13.21
CA GLU A 292 -29.53 -4.94 12.50
C GLU A 292 -29.52 -3.42 12.28
N ASN A 293 -28.31 -2.88 12.13
CA ASN A 293 -28.12 -1.48 11.75
C ASN A 293 -28.45 -1.26 10.26
N THR A 294 -28.57 0.01 9.84
CA THR A 294 -28.92 0.38 8.46
C THR A 294 -27.99 -0.24 7.42
N LEU A 295 -26.69 -0.30 7.70
CA LEU A 295 -25.67 -0.78 6.76
C LEU A 295 -25.84 -2.29 6.51
N LEU A 296 -26.06 -3.07 7.57
CA LEU A 296 -26.36 -4.50 7.49
C LEU A 296 -27.72 -4.79 6.86
N LYS A 297 -28.75 -3.96 7.13
CA LYS A 297 -30.07 -4.08 6.48
C LYS A 297 -29.96 -3.93 4.96
N GLN A 298 -29.18 -2.97 4.47
CA GLN A 298 -28.89 -2.83 3.04
C GLN A 298 -28.18 -4.08 2.49
N GLU A 299 -27.23 -4.63 3.26
CA GLU A 299 -26.50 -5.83 2.83
C GLU A 299 -27.39 -7.07 2.76
N ILE A 300 -28.33 -7.22 3.70
CA ILE A 300 -29.35 -8.26 3.67
C ILE A 300 -30.27 -8.09 2.47
N LEU A 301 -30.74 -6.86 2.17
CA LEU A 301 -31.56 -6.58 0.98
C LEU A 301 -30.84 -6.97 -0.31
N LYS A 302 -29.57 -6.60 -0.47
CA LYS A 302 -28.74 -7.02 -1.61
C LYS A 302 -28.62 -8.54 -1.70
N THR A 303 -28.50 -9.21 -0.56
CA THR A 303 -28.41 -10.67 -0.48
C THR A 303 -29.71 -11.35 -0.90
N ILE A 304 -30.86 -10.85 -0.44
CA ILE A 304 -32.19 -11.29 -0.90
C ILE A 304 -32.35 -11.03 -2.40
N GLY A 305 -31.91 -9.88 -2.90
CA GLY A 305 -31.98 -9.57 -4.33
C GLY A 305 -31.16 -10.54 -5.20
N LYS A 306 -30.00 -11.01 -4.70
CA LYS A 306 -29.12 -11.92 -5.44
C LYS A 306 -29.58 -13.38 -5.38
N MET A 307 -30.04 -13.86 -4.24
CA MET A 307 -30.26 -15.30 -3.98
C MET A 307 -31.65 -15.64 -3.43
N GLY A 308 -32.46 -14.62 -3.12
CA GLY A 308 -33.76 -14.77 -2.49
C GLY A 308 -34.92 -14.90 -3.47
N LEU A 309 -36.12 -14.92 -2.89
CA LEU A 309 -37.42 -15.03 -3.57
C LEU A 309 -38.32 -13.93 -3.01
N GLU A 310 -39.44 -13.67 -3.68
CA GLU A 310 -40.43 -12.66 -3.25
C GLU A 310 -40.86 -12.85 -1.79
N LYS A 311 -41.07 -14.10 -1.35
CA LYS A 311 -41.44 -14.41 0.05
C LYS A 311 -40.42 -13.90 1.07
N HIS A 312 -39.12 -13.91 0.74
CA HIS A 312 -38.06 -13.43 1.62
C HIS A 312 -38.11 -11.89 1.74
N LEU A 313 -38.44 -11.22 0.65
CA LEU A 313 -38.63 -9.77 0.64
C LEU A 313 -39.88 -9.37 1.42
N GLN A 314 -41.00 -10.09 1.24
CA GLN A 314 -42.24 -9.86 1.99
C GLN A 314 -42.04 -10.04 3.49
N ALA A 315 -41.20 -10.99 3.92
CA ALA A 315 -40.93 -11.24 5.34
C ALA A 315 -40.25 -10.06 6.06
N ILE A 316 -39.45 -9.26 5.35
CA ILE A 316 -38.76 -8.09 5.94
C ILE A 316 -39.53 -6.78 5.78
N ALA A 317 -40.59 -6.76 4.97
CA ALA A 317 -41.40 -5.57 4.70
C ALA A 317 -41.90 -4.83 5.96
N PRO A 318 -42.34 -5.51 7.05
CA PRO A 318 -42.79 -4.84 8.27
C PRO A 318 -41.70 -4.02 8.98
N TYR A 319 -40.43 -4.35 8.75
CA TYR A 319 -39.28 -3.75 9.44
C TYR A 319 -38.61 -2.63 8.63
N ILE A 320 -39.14 -2.32 7.45
CA ILE A 320 -38.66 -1.22 6.63
C ILE A 320 -39.33 0.05 7.13
N ASN A 321 -38.58 0.80 7.95
CA ASN A 321 -39.04 2.09 8.44
C ASN A 321 -39.18 3.06 7.27
N LYS A 322 -40.38 3.65 7.09
CA LYS A 322 -40.68 4.66 6.08
C LYS A 322 -39.77 5.90 6.19
N GLU A 323 -39.20 6.18 7.36
CA GLU A 323 -38.27 7.29 7.56
C GLU A 323 -36.88 7.02 6.94
N ASN A 324 -36.49 5.76 6.77
CA ASN A 324 -35.25 5.41 6.09
C ASN A 324 -35.52 5.28 4.58
N GLY A 325 -35.44 6.42 3.89
CA GLY A 325 -35.69 6.50 2.46
C GLY A 325 -34.85 5.53 1.62
N ILE A 326 -33.60 5.25 2.03
CA ILE A 326 -32.71 4.34 1.29
C ILE A 326 -33.26 2.91 1.31
N LEU A 327 -33.58 2.39 2.50
CA LEU A 327 -34.13 1.02 2.64
C LEU A 327 -35.46 0.87 1.91
N THR A 328 -36.29 1.92 1.94
CA THR A 328 -37.60 1.94 1.26
C THR A 328 -37.43 1.84 -0.25
N VAL A 329 -36.53 2.65 -0.83
CA VAL A 329 -36.25 2.64 -2.27
C VAL A 329 -35.66 1.30 -2.73
N GLU A 330 -34.70 0.75 -1.98
CA GLU A 330 -34.09 -0.55 -2.31
C GLU A 330 -35.12 -1.68 -2.29
N HIS A 331 -35.97 -1.73 -1.26
CA HIS A 331 -37.03 -2.73 -1.18
C HIS A 331 -38.04 -2.60 -2.32
N GLN A 332 -38.52 -1.39 -2.62
CA GLN A 332 -39.45 -1.18 -3.75
C GLN A 332 -38.83 -1.59 -5.09
N ARG A 333 -37.55 -1.28 -5.30
CA ARG A 333 -36.80 -1.71 -6.49
C ARG A 333 -36.77 -3.24 -6.59
N LEU A 334 -36.49 -3.94 -5.49
CA LEU A 334 -36.48 -5.40 -5.46
C LEU A 334 -37.88 -5.99 -5.64
N ALA A 335 -38.92 -5.38 -5.06
CA ALA A 335 -40.30 -5.84 -5.22
C ALA A 335 -40.73 -5.81 -6.69
N ARG A 336 -40.38 -4.73 -7.42
CA ARG A 336 -40.60 -4.63 -8.87
C ARG A 336 -39.81 -5.65 -9.67
N TYR A 337 -38.59 -5.97 -9.23
CA TYR A 337 -37.75 -6.99 -9.87
C TYR A 337 -38.36 -8.39 -9.74
N PHE A 338 -38.84 -8.76 -8.55
CA PHE A 338 -39.48 -10.06 -8.33
C PHE A 338 -40.88 -10.16 -8.97
N ASN A 339 -41.60 -9.05 -9.10
CA ASN A 339 -42.94 -9.02 -9.71
C ASN A 339 -43.08 -7.85 -10.71
N PRO A 340 -42.62 -8.02 -11.97
CA PRO A 340 -42.67 -6.97 -12.99
C PRO A 340 -44.09 -6.67 -13.49
N LYS A 341 -45.07 -7.53 -13.22
CA LYS A 341 -46.44 -7.41 -13.74
C LYS A 341 -47.29 -6.39 -12.97
N THR A 342 -47.03 -6.17 -11.68
CA THR A 342 -47.76 -5.18 -10.85
C THR A 342 -47.41 -3.73 -11.19
N SER A 343 -46.20 -3.45 -11.72
CA SER A 343 -45.80 -2.09 -12.13
C SER A 343 -46.48 -1.57 -13.41
N ILE A 344 -46.97 -2.45 -14.28
CA ILE A 344 -47.68 -2.05 -15.51
C ILE A 344 -49.11 -1.63 -15.16
N THR A 345 -49.75 -2.29 -14.19
CA THR A 345 -51.08 -1.93 -13.69
C THR A 345 -51.10 -0.61 -12.93
N GLU A 346 -50.07 -0.28 -12.13
CA GLU A 346 -50.02 1.00 -11.42
C GLU A 346 -49.80 2.19 -12.38
N ASN A 347 -48.94 2.04 -13.40
CA ASN A 347 -48.78 3.08 -14.43
C ASN A 347 -50.04 3.28 -15.28
N ASN A 348 -50.81 2.21 -15.55
CA ASN A 348 -52.08 2.31 -16.26
C ASN A 348 -53.22 2.93 -15.43
N ILE A 349 -53.14 2.90 -14.10
CA ILE A 349 -54.11 3.58 -13.22
C ILE A 349 -53.80 5.08 -13.13
N PHE A 350 -52.51 5.47 -13.13
CA PHE A 350 -52.11 6.88 -13.18
C PHE A 350 -52.45 7.55 -14.52
N THR A 351 -52.29 6.86 -15.66
CA THR A 351 -52.68 7.42 -16.96
C THR A 351 -54.20 7.51 -17.15
N ASN A 352 -54.96 6.55 -16.62
CA ASN A 352 -56.43 6.59 -16.69
C ASN A 352 -57.08 7.64 -15.76
N ASN A 353 -56.44 7.99 -14.64
CA ASN A 353 -56.95 9.05 -13.75
C ASN A 353 -56.63 10.47 -14.25
N VAL A 354 -55.60 10.65 -15.07
CA VAL A 354 -55.31 11.94 -15.73
C VAL A 354 -56.28 12.20 -16.89
N GLN A 355 -56.80 11.16 -17.55
CA GLN A 355 -57.78 11.32 -18.64
C GLN A 355 -59.23 11.52 -18.16
N ARG A 356 -59.57 11.19 -16.91
CA ARG A 356 -60.92 11.40 -16.35
C ARG A 356 -61.14 12.77 -15.67
N GLY A 357 -60.14 13.65 -15.66
CA GLY A 357 -60.22 15.02 -15.13
C GLY A 357 -60.57 16.10 -16.16
N HIS A 358 -60.78 15.72 -17.42
CA HIS A 358 -61.19 16.63 -18.50
C HIS A 358 -62.37 16.04 -19.28
N SER A 359 -63.55 16.13 -18.66
CA SER A 359 -64.85 16.06 -19.34
C SER A 359 -65.87 16.83 -18.55
#